data_AF-A0A3A4UD58-F1
#
_entry.id   AF-A0A3A4UD58-F1
#
_cell.length_a   1.000
_cell.length_b   1.000
_cell.length_c   1.000
_cell.angle_alpha   90.00
_cell.angle_beta   90.00
_cell.angle_gamma   90.00
#
_symmetry.space_group_name_H-M   'P 1'
#
loop_
_entity.id
_entity.type
_entity.pdbx_description
1 polymer ?
#
loop_
_entity_poly.entity_id
_entity_poly.type
_entity_poly.pdbx_seq_one_letter_code
_entity_poly.pdbx_strand_id
1 'polypeptide(L)'
;MMTPQTWQKWYTRVIGVFFILVSISLIADFAQFGFRPETMHKIFHVLLGIIIVKFGWNNEAWWKPFALTNGSFFTFVALSGLIFPDFGGLDAFNNLDTILHSIVGVSGLIIGSIKG
;
A
#
# COMPACT_ATOMS: atom_id res chain seq x y z
N MET A 1 -6.98 21.80 -14.70
CA MET A 1 -5.96 20.83 -14.23
C MET A 1 -6.09 20.67 -12.73
N MET A 2 -5.90 19.46 -12.18
CA MET A 2 -5.92 19.25 -10.72
C MET A 2 -4.67 19.87 -10.07
N THR A 3 -4.82 20.41 -8.86
CA THR A 3 -3.69 20.93 -8.08
C THR A 3 -2.83 19.78 -7.54
N PRO A 4 -1.52 19.98 -7.28
CA PRO A 4 -0.64 18.99 -6.66
C PRO A 4 -1.24 18.35 -5.39
N GLN A 5 -1.80 19.19 -4.53
CA GLN A 5 -2.47 18.76 -3.31
C GLN A 5 -3.70 17.88 -3.58
N THR A 6 -4.45 18.16 -4.65
CA THR A 6 -5.59 17.35 -5.08
C THR A 6 -5.15 15.95 -5.53
N TRP A 7 -4.02 15.84 -6.24
CA TRP A 7 -3.43 14.54 -6.59
C TRP A 7 -3.01 13.74 -5.36
N GLN A 8 -2.34 14.37 -4.40
CA GLN A 8 -1.89 13.73 -3.15
C GLN A 8 -3.08 13.25 -2.30
N LYS A 9 -4.13 14.07 -2.23
CA LYS A 9 -5.40 13.71 -1.57
C LYS A 9 -6.02 12.47 -2.18
N TRP A 10 -6.19 12.47 -3.51
CA TRP A 10 -6.82 11.35 -4.20
C TRP A 10 -5.98 10.07 -4.12
N TYR A 11 -4.66 10.17 -4.27
CA TYR A 11 -3.77 9.03 -4.04
C TYR A 11 -3.97 8.43 -2.65
N THR A 12 -3.93 9.27 -1.61
CA THR A 12 -4.11 8.84 -0.22
C THR A 12 -5.44 8.12 -0.04
N ARG A 13 -6.54 8.69 -0.55
CA ARG A 13 -7.87 8.09 -0.45
C ARG A 13 -8.00 6.78 -1.21
N VAL A 14 -7.53 6.75 -2.46
CA VAL A 14 -7.61 5.56 -3.32
C VAL A 14 -6.82 4.42 -2.68
N ILE A 15 -5.56 4.64 -2.31
CA ILE A 15 -4.74 3.62 -1.66
C ILE A 15 -5.36 3.16 -0.33
N GLY A 16 -5.89 4.08 0.47
CA GLY A 16 -6.58 3.72 1.71
C GLY A 16 -7.77 2.78 1.48
N VAL A 17 -8.59 3.04 0.46
CA VAL A 17 -9.70 2.15 0.09
C VAL A 17 -9.20 0.80 -0.41
N PHE A 18 -8.22 0.78 -1.32
CA PHE A 18 -7.66 -0.47 -1.85
C PHE A 18 -7.10 -1.36 -0.74
N PHE A 19 -6.38 -0.78 0.22
CA PHE A 19 -5.87 -1.50 1.38
C PHE A 19 -6.98 -2.08 2.27
N ILE A 20 -8.10 -1.38 2.44
CA ILE A 20 -9.26 -1.96 3.14
C ILE A 20 -9.87 -3.11 2.33
N LEU A 21 -9.94 -3.00 1.00
CA LEU A 21 -10.50 -4.06 0.15
C LEU A 21 -9.70 -5.37 0.20
N VAL A 22 -8.41 -5.33 0.58
CA VAL A 22 -7.62 -6.53 0.89
C VAL A 22 -8.26 -7.39 2.00
N SER A 23 -9.15 -6.82 2.82
CA SER A 23 -9.92 -7.59 3.81
C SER A 23 -10.75 -8.72 3.20
N ILE A 24 -11.18 -8.60 1.94
CA ILE A 24 -11.95 -9.64 1.25
C ILE A 24 -11.08 -10.89 1.05
N SER A 25 -9.86 -10.74 0.52
CA SER A 25 -8.94 -11.87 0.37
C SER A 25 -8.45 -12.36 1.73
N LEU A 26 -8.17 -11.46 2.69
CA LEU A 26 -7.82 -11.84 4.05
C LEU A 26 -8.84 -12.79 4.69
N ILE A 27 -10.14 -12.50 4.59
CA ILE A 27 -11.19 -13.35 5.17
C ILE A 27 -11.18 -14.73 4.51
N ALA A 28 -11.03 -14.80 3.19
CA ALA A 28 -10.97 -16.06 2.46
C ALA A 28 -9.78 -16.91 2.90
N ASP A 29 -8.57 -16.32 2.93
CA ASP A 29 -7.36 -17.05 3.29
C ASP A 29 -7.33 -17.43 4.77
N PHE A 30 -7.84 -16.56 5.64
CA PHE A 30 -7.91 -16.84 7.07
C PHE A 30 -8.87 -18.00 7.36
N ALA A 31 -10.01 -18.08 6.65
CA ALA A 31 -10.95 -19.18 6.76
C ALA A 31 -10.34 -20.52 6.30
N GLN A 32 -9.44 -20.49 5.31
CA GLN A 32 -8.81 -21.70 4.77
C GLN A 32 -7.54 -22.12 5.52
N PHE A 33 -6.70 -21.17 5.92
CA PHE A 33 -5.34 -21.43 6.35
C PHE A 33 -5.01 -20.95 7.77
N GLY A 34 -5.89 -20.16 8.40
CA GLY A 34 -5.67 -19.56 9.72
C GLY A 34 -4.52 -18.56 9.74
N PHE A 35 -3.86 -18.41 10.89
CA PHE A 35 -2.74 -17.49 11.06
C PHE A 35 -1.49 -17.98 10.32
N ARG A 36 -1.16 -17.30 9.22
CA ARG A 36 0.06 -17.50 8.41
C ARG A 36 0.72 -16.17 8.03
N PRO A 37 2.01 -16.17 7.60
CA PRO A 37 2.66 -14.96 7.13
C PRO A 37 1.88 -14.21 6.03
N GLU A 38 1.22 -14.94 5.13
CA GLU A 38 0.32 -14.37 4.12
C GLU A 38 -0.85 -13.59 4.73
N THR A 39 -1.55 -14.18 5.71
CA THR A 39 -2.63 -13.47 6.40
C THR A 39 -2.12 -12.28 7.21
N MET A 40 -0.90 -12.36 7.77
CA MET A 40 -0.26 -11.23 8.47
C MET A 40 0.06 -10.08 7.52
N HIS A 41 0.56 -10.39 6.33
CA HIS A 41 0.77 -9.43 5.25
C HIS A 41 -0.54 -8.70 4.88
N LYS A 42 -1.63 -9.44 4.70
CA LYS A 42 -2.95 -8.86 4.38
C LYS A 42 -3.52 -8.05 5.55
N ILE A 43 -3.31 -8.48 6.80
CA ILE A 43 -3.67 -7.71 8.00
C ILE A 43 -2.91 -6.37 8.02
N PHE A 44 -1.61 -6.36 7.71
CA PHE A 44 -0.83 -5.12 7.64
C PHE A 44 -1.47 -4.10 6.68
N HIS A 45 -1.84 -4.54 5.46
CA HIS A 45 -2.53 -3.67 4.51
C HIS A 45 -3.85 -3.15 5.06
N VAL A 46 -4.72 -4.03 5.58
CA VAL A 46 -6.03 -3.62 6.11
C VAL A 46 -5.88 -2.59 7.23
N LEU A 47 -4.95 -2.81 8.16
CA LEU A 47 -4.67 -1.86 9.25
C LEU A 47 -4.17 -0.52 8.72
N LEU A 48 -3.27 -0.53 7.73
CA LEU A 48 -2.80 0.69 7.09
C LEU A 48 -3.95 1.43 6.39
N GLY A 49 -4.84 0.72 5.70
CA GLY A 49 -6.06 1.26 5.10
C GLY A 49 -6.98 1.94 6.12
N ILE A 50 -7.21 1.29 7.27
CA ILE A 50 -8.01 1.85 8.37
C ILE A 50 -7.37 3.13 8.91
N ILE A 51 -6.04 3.15 9.12
CA ILE A 51 -5.31 4.35 9.57
C ILE A 51 -5.50 5.50 8.57
N ILE A 52 -5.36 5.23 7.27
CA ILE A 52 -5.53 6.24 6.23
C ILE A 52 -6.96 6.79 6.21
N VAL A 53 -7.98 5.95 6.28
CA VAL A 53 -9.38 6.41 6.32
C VAL A 53 -9.67 7.21 7.60
N LYS A 54 -9.11 6.79 8.74
CA LYS A 54 -9.35 7.47 10.02
C LYS A 54 -8.64 8.82 10.11
N PHE A 55 -7.38 8.90 9.68
CA PHE A 55 -6.53 10.08 9.90
C PHE A 55 -6.22 10.86 8.63
N GLY A 56 -6.10 10.22 7.48
CA GLY A 56 -5.72 10.84 6.21
C GLY A 56 -6.88 11.32 5.34
N TRP A 57 -8.11 10.81 5.53
CA TRP A 57 -9.22 11.03 4.60
C TRP A 57 -9.55 12.51 4.32
N ASN A 58 -9.52 13.34 5.37
CA ASN A 58 -9.82 14.78 5.33
C ASN A 58 -8.71 15.61 5.98
N ASN A 59 -7.46 15.12 6.00
CA ASN A 59 -6.35 15.80 6.66
C ASN A 59 -5.23 16.11 5.68
N GLU A 60 -5.05 17.38 5.34
CA GLU A 60 -4.08 17.82 4.35
C GLU A 60 -2.63 17.56 4.77
N ALA A 61 -2.37 17.63 6.09
CA ALA A 61 -1.06 17.35 6.65
C ALA A 61 -0.63 15.88 6.45
N TRP A 62 -1.57 14.99 6.11
CA TRP A 62 -1.28 13.58 5.85
C TRP A 62 -0.99 13.29 4.38
N TRP A 63 -1.57 14.01 3.42
CA TRP A 63 -1.63 13.55 2.03
C TRP A 63 -0.25 13.41 1.38
N LYS A 64 0.60 14.43 1.52
CA LYS A 64 1.94 14.40 0.95
C LYS A 64 2.89 13.48 1.73
N PRO A 65 2.98 13.55 3.07
CA PRO A 65 3.81 12.62 3.83
C PRO A 65 3.41 11.17 3.59
N PHE A 66 2.11 10.86 3.57
CA PHE A 66 1.64 9.52 3.25
C PHE A 66 2.08 9.07 1.87
N ALA A 67 1.89 9.88 0.83
CA ALA A 67 2.30 9.52 -0.53
C ALA A 67 3.80 9.19 -0.62
N LEU A 68 4.65 10.01 0.02
CA LEU A 68 6.11 9.80 0.02
C LEU A 68 6.53 8.59 0.86
N THR A 69 6.00 8.45 2.08
CA THR A 69 6.35 7.34 2.98
C THR A 69 5.85 6.01 2.42
N ASN A 70 4.58 5.96 1.97
CA ASN A 70 4.00 4.79 1.33
C ASN A 70 4.73 4.44 0.04
N GLY A 71 5.02 5.45 -0.79
CA GLY A 71 5.80 5.29 -2.01
C GLY A 71 7.17 4.67 -1.74
N SER A 72 7.92 5.24 -0.80
CA SER A 72 9.26 4.77 -0.43
C SER A 72 9.23 3.35 0.14
N PHE A 73 8.29 3.06 1.04
CA PHE A 73 8.16 1.74 1.64
C PHE A 73 7.86 0.67 0.60
N PHE A 74 6.84 0.87 -0.25
CA PHE A 74 6.45 -0.14 -1.24
C PHE A 74 7.44 -0.24 -2.41
N THR A 75 8.16 0.83 -2.75
CA THR A 75 9.30 0.72 -3.67
C THR A 75 10.41 -0.14 -3.06
N PHE A 76 10.73 0.01 -1.77
CA PHE A 76 11.72 -0.84 -1.10
C PHE A 76 11.28 -2.32 -1.06
N VAL A 77 10.01 -2.58 -0.73
CA VAL A 77 9.46 -3.95 -0.72
C VAL A 77 9.50 -4.54 -2.14
N ALA A 78 9.10 -3.80 -3.16
CA ALA A 78 9.14 -4.24 -4.55
C ALA A 78 10.57 -4.54 -5.03
N LEU A 79 11.53 -3.66 -4.75
CA LEU A 79 12.95 -3.89 -5.08
C LEU A 79 13.47 -5.15 -4.37
N SER A 80 13.07 -5.37 -3.12
CA SER A 80 13.42 -6.58 -2.38
C SER A 80 12.84 -7.83 -3.05
N GLY A 81 11.57 -7.79 -3.47
CA GLY A 81 10.91 -8.89 -4.20
C GLY A 81 11.52 -9.18 -5.56
N LEU A 82 12.01 -8.16 -6.28
CA LEU A 82 12.74 -8.33 -7.53
C LEU A 82 14.09 -9.03 -7.34
N ILE A 83 14.79 -8.75 -6.23
CA ILE A 83 16.10 -9.35 -5.93
C ILE A 83 15.95 -10.74 -5.31
N PHE A 84 14.94 -10.92 -4.46
CA PHE A 84 14.68 -12.13 -3.69
C PHE A 84 13.24 -12.60 -3.91
N PRO A 85 12.92 -13.14 -5.09
CA PRO A 85 11.59 -13.67 -5.36
C PRO A 85 11.27 -14.82 -4.41
N ASP A 86 10.04 -14.83 -3.88
CA ASP A 86 9.54 -15.84 -2.93
C ASP A 86 10.40 -16.01 -1.66
N PHE A 87 11.05 -14.92 -1.21
CA PHE A 87 11.91 -14.95 -0.03
C PHE A 87 11.18 -15.48 1.21
N GLY A 88 11.63 -16.64 1.70
CA GLY A 88 11.04 -17.29 2.88
C GLY A 88 9.60 -17.81 2.68
N GLY A 89 9.14 -17.95 1.43
CA GLY A 89 7.75 -18.31 1.13
C GLY A 89 6.75 -17.23 1.52
N LEU A 90 7.21 -15.97 1.64
CA LEU A 90 6.36 -14.83 1.95
C LEU A 90 5.68 -14.32 0.69
N ASP A 91 4.34 -14.30 0.73
CA ASP A 91 3.50 -13.88 -0.38
C ASP A 91 3.85 -12.47 -0.90
N ALA A 92 4.27 -11.57 0.00
CA ALA A 92 4.67 -10.20 -0.31
C ALA A 92 5.80 -10.07 -1.36
N PHE A 93 6.53 -11.16 -1.63
CA PHE A 93 7.61 -11.23 -2.62
C PHE A 93 7.30 -12.15 -3.81
N ASN A 94 6.03 -12.59 -3.94
CA ASN A 94 5.58 -13.25 -5.15
C ASN A 94 5.54 -12.23 -6.32
N ASN A 95 5.38 -12.72 -7.55
CA ASN A 95 5.37 -11.85 -8.73
C ASN A 95 4.22 -10.83 -8.74
N LEU A 96 3.00 -11.25 -8.37
CA LEU A 96 1.83 -10.38 -8.35
C LEU A 96 2.01 -9.23 -7.34
N ASP A 97 2.40 -9.54 -6.11
CA ASP A 97 2.62 -8.58 -5.05
C ASP A 97 3.80 -7.66 -5.38
N THR A 98 4.87 -8.18 -5.97
CA THR A 98 5.98 -7.34 -6.46
C THR A 98 5.51 -6.31 -7.49
N ILE A 99 4.63 -6.70 -8.41
CA ILE A 99 4.03 -5.77 -9.40
C ILE A 99 3.13 -4.75 -8.70
N LEU A 100 2.24 -5.19 -7.81
CA LEU A 100 1.32 -4.30 -7.09
C LEU A 100 2.08 -3.31 -6.21
N HIS A 101 3.09 -3.77 -5.48
CA HIS A 101 3.98 -2.93 -4.68
C HIS A 101 4.78 -1.96 -5.54
N SER A 102 5.21 -2.37 -6.74
CA SER A 102 5.88 -1.46 -7.68
C SER A 102 4.94 -0.33 -8.11
N ILE A 103 3.69 -0.65 -8.47
CA ILE A 103 2.69 0.35 -8.88
C ILE A 103 2.41 1.31 -7.73
N VAL A 104 2.12 0.79 -6.54
CA VAL A 104 1.81 1.60 -5.34
C VAL A 104 3.02 2.47 -4.94
N GLY A 105 4.22 1.89 -4.97
CA GLY A 105 5.48 2.54 -4.62
C GLY A 105 5.82 3.69 -5.56
N VAL A 106 5.95 3.41 -6.86
CA VAL A 106 6.33 4.39 -7.87
C VAL A 106 5.28 5.50 -7.99
N SER A 107 3.99 5.16 -8.00
CA SER A 107 2.93 6.19 -8.05
C SER A 107 2.93 7.08 -6.80
N GLY A 108 3.22 6.53 -5.62
CA GLY A 108 3.37 7.30 -4.37
C GLY A 108 4.53 8.28 -4.43
N LEU A 109 5.69 7.83 -4.91
CA LEU A 109 6.87 8.69 -5.09
C LEU A 109 6.61 9.81 -6.10
N ILE A 110 6.00 9.48 -7.25
CA ILE A 110 5.67 10.47 -8.28
C ILE A 110 4.71 11.52 -7.73
N ILE A 111 3.59 11.09 -7.14
CA ILE A 111 2.54 12.00 -6.66
C ILE A 111 3.01 12.80 -5.43
N GLY A 112 3.75 12.18 -4.52
CA GLY A 112 4.33 12.84 -3.36
C GLY A 112 5.40 13.89 -3.72
N SER A 113 6.08 13.73 -4.86
CA SER A 113 7.13 14.64 -5.33
C SER A 113 6.59 15.83 -6.12
N ILE A 114 5.31 15.85 -6.50
CA ILE A 114 4.71 17.00 -7.16
C ILE A 114 4.79 18.20 -6.20
N LYS A 115 5.43 19.28 -6.65
CA LYS A 115 5.52 20.53 -5.88
C LYS A 115 4.12 21.13 -5.74
N GLY A 116 3.63 21.14 -4.52
CA GLY A 116 2.37 21.73 -4.07
C GLY A 116 2.60 22.49 -2.79
#